data_AF-A0A965S1E9-F1
#
_entry.id   AF-A0A965S1E9-F1
#
_cell.length_a   1.000
_cell.length_b   1.000
_cell.length_c   1.000
_cell.angle_alpha   90.00
_cell.angle_beta   90.00
_cell.angle_gamma   90.00
#
_symmetry.space_group_name_H-M   'P 1'
#
loop_
_entity.id
_entity.type
_entity.pdbx_description
1 polymer ?
#
loop_
_entity_poly.entity_id
_entity_poly.type
_entity_poly.pdbx_seq_one_letter_code
_entity_poly.pdbx_strand_id
1 'polypeptide(L)'
;MLQAEKIKSNWERYRNLVDQFFPTRKNALNRMYDAFEDRMIMMPASSVAHYHNAFAGGYVDHVLRVMDCALTLHNTWMVCGADMSGYTEEELLFAAMHHDLGKVG
;
A
#
# COMPACT_ATOMS: atom_id res chain seq x y z
N MET A 1 -5.10 -1.17 17.96
CA MET A 1 -3.70 -0.95 17.52
C MET A 1 -3.13 -2.30 17.17
N LEU A 2 -2.35 -2.40 16.09
CA LEU A 2 -1.64 -3.64 15.76
C LEU A 2 -0.51 -3.90 16.75
N GLN A 3 -0.14 -5.17 16.94
CA GLN A 3 1.05 -5.50 17.72
C GLN A 3 2.30 -4.92 17.04
N ALA A 4 3.29 -4.48 17.83
CA ALA A 4 4.50 -3.83 17.32
C ALA A 4 5.22 -4.68 16.26
N GLU A 5 5.29 -5.99 16.45
CA GLU A 5 5.88 -6.93 15.48
C GLU A 5 5.14 -6.94 14.14
N LYS A 6 3.80 -6.83 14.19
CA LYS A 6 2.98 -6.75 12.98
C LYS A 6 3.15 -5.42 12.26
N ILE A 7 3.31 -4.33 13.00
CA ILE A 7 3.58 -3.00 12.45
C ILE A 7 4.93 -3.00 11.71
N LYS A 8 5.98 -3.52 12.36
CA LYS A 8 7.32 -3.61 11.78
C LYS A 8 7.32 -4.48 10.51
N SER A 9 6.79 -5.69 10.58
CA SER A 9 6.73 -6.59 9.42
C SER A 9 5.88 -6.04 8.28
N ASN A 10 4.78 -5.32 8.57
CA ASN A 10 4.00 -4.63 7.55
C ASN A 10 4.82 -3.51 6.88
N TRP A 11 5.59 -2.72 7.64
CA TRP A 11 6.45 -1.69 7.07
C TRP A 11 7.57 -2.26 6.19
N GLU A 12 8.25 -3.30 6.66
CA GLU A 12 9.27 -4.00 5.88
C GLU A 12 8.68 -4.55 4.58
N ARG A 13 7.51 -5.18 4.65
CA ARG A 13 6.77 -5.64 3.46
C ARG A 13 6.47 -4.48 2.51
N TYR A 14 5.96 -3.36 3.04
CA TYR A 14 5.63 -2.18 2.24
C TYR A 14 6.86 -1.67 1.46
N ARG A 15 8.01 -1.55 2.14
CA ARG A 15 9.28 -1.11 1.52
C ARG A 15 9.80 -2.11 0.49
N ASN A 16 9.72 -3.41 0.77
CA ASN A 16 10.09 -4.45 -0.19
C ASN A 16 9.23 -4.40 -1.46
N LEU A 17 7.93 -4.14 -1.33
CA LEU A 17 7.03 -3.99 -2.48
C LEU A 17 7.39 -2.76 -3.31
N VAL A 18 7.84 -1.65 -2.68
CA VAL A 18 8.33 -0.47 -3.42
C VAL A 18 9.52 -0.83 -4.30
N ASP A 19 10.49 -1.56 -3.73
CA ASP A 19 11.71 -1.95 -4.45
C ASP A 19 11.44 -2.97 -5.55
N GLN A 20 10.46 -3.88 -5.34
CA GLN A 20 10.07 -4.91 -6.29
C GLN A 20 9.29 -4.33 -7.47
N PHE A 21 8.26 -3.52 -7.21
CA PHE A 21 7.28 -3.13 -8.22
C PHE A 21 7.57 -1.80 -8.90
N PHE A 22 8.42 -0.94 -8.33
CA PHE A 22 8.72 0.37 -8.89
C PHE A 22 10.23 0.57 -9.12
N PRO A 23 10.94 -0.32 -9.83
CA PRO A 23 12.40 -0.31 -9.91
C PRO A 23 12.98 1.00 -10.45
N THR A 24 12.26 1.69 -11.34
CA THR A 24 12.66 2.99 -11.92
C THR A 24 12.42 4.17 -10.97
N ARG A 25 11.51 4.02 -10.00
CA ARG A 25 11.08 5.08 -9.07
C ARG A 25 11.48 4.84 -7.62
N LYS A 26 11.97 3.64 -7.28
CA LYS A 26 12.23 3.21 -5.90
C LYS A 26 13.07 4.19 -5.09
N ASN A 27 14.11 4.78 -5.68
CA ASN A 27 14.96 5.73 -4.99
C ASN A 27 14.22 7.02 -4.60
N ALA A 28 13.34 7.52 -5.48
CA ALA A 28 12.54 8.70 -5.20
C ALA A 28 11.43 8.39 -4.18
N LEU A 29 10.77 7.23 -4.33
CA LEU A 29 9.73 6.76 -3.41
C LEU A 29 10.29 6.51 -2.01
N ASN A 30 11.40 5.79 -1.89
CA ASN A 30 12.05 5.53 -0.61
C ASN A 30 12.44 6.83 0.09
N ARG A 31 13.02 7.82 -0.62
CA ARG A 31 13.29 9.15 -0.03
C ARG A 31 12.03 9.84 0.50
N MET A 32 10.92 9.77 -0.23
CA MET A 32 9.64 10.31 0.24
C MET A 32 9.15 9.57 1.50
N TYR A 33 9.22 8.25 1.49
CA TYR A 33 8.77 7.43 2.60
C TYR A 33 9.66 7.57 3.84
N ASP A 34 10.98 7.77 3.68
CA ASP A 34 11.89 8.07 4.79
C ASP A 34 11.48 9.38 5.51
N ALA A 35 11.04 10.39 4.75
CA ALA A 35 10.55 11.65 5.31
C ALA A 35 9.20 11.54 6.04
N PHE A 36 8.43 10.47 5.79
CA PHE A 36 7.11 10.25 6.38
C PHE A 36 7.05 9.08 7.37
N GLU A 37 8.14 8.32 7.50
CA GLU A 37 8.21 7.04 8.19
C GLU A 37 7.67 7.10 9.63
N ASP A 38 8.19 8.05 10.42
CA ASP A 38 7.82 8.25 11.82
C ASP A 38 6.31 8.40 12.03
N ARG A 39 5.61 8.98 11.05
CA ARG A 39 4.16 9.19 11.10
C ARG A 39 3.41 8.01 10.47
N MET A 40 3.79 7.58 9.27
CA MET A 40 3.08 6.57 8.49
C MET A 40 2.97 5.23 9.20
N ILE A 41 4.04 4.79 9.88
CA ILE A 41 4.08 3.49 10.54
C ILE A 41 2.98 3.36 11.61
N MET A 42 2.67 4.46 12.31
CA MET A 42 1.69 4.46 13.40
C MET A 42 0.33 5.05 13.01
N MET A 43 0.19 5.63 11.81
CA MET A 43 -1.03 6.31 11.39
C MET A 43 -2.23 5.36 11.27
N PRO A 44 -3.44 5.76 11.70
CA PRO A 44 -4.65 5.03 11.37
C PRO A 44 -5.04 5.24 9.90
N ALA A 45 -5.75 4.28 9.30
CA ALA A 45 -6.25 4.44 7.93
C ALA A 45 -7.43 5.44 7.84
N SER A 46 -8.10 5.68 8.97
CA SER A 46 -9.24 6.60 9.07
C SER A 46 -9.21 7.34 10.41
N SER A 47 -9.64 8.60 10.40
CA SER A 47 -9.88 9.41 11.61
C SER A 47 -11.22 9.10 12.29
N VAL A 48 -12.13 8.41 11.60
CA VAL A 48 -13.45 8.01 12.13
C VAL A 48 -13.33 6.59 12.69
N ALA A 49 -13.50 6.46 14.01
CA ALA A 49 -13.21 5.22 14.76
C ALA A 49 -13.95 3.96 14.27
N HIS A 50 -15.14 4.10 13.67
CA HIS A 50 -15.94 2.99 13.16
C HIS A 50 -15.76 2.73 11.65
N TYR A 51 -14.80 3.39 11.00
CA TYR A 51 -14.40 3.10 9.63
C TYR A 51 -13.21 2.12 9.58
N HIS A 52 -12.79 1.77 8.36
CA HIS A 52 -11.72 0.80 8.14
C HIS A 52 -10.42 1.22 8.83
N ASN A 53 -9.82 0.26 9.55
CA ASN A 53 -8.48 0.35 10.13
C ASN A 53 -8.18 1.67 10.90
N ALA A 54 -9.17 2.20 11.61
CA ALA A 54 -9.05 3.42 12.43
C ALA A 54 -8.30 3.16 13.75
N PHE A 55 -7.10 2.58 13.67
CA PHE A 55 -6.23 2.27 14.80
C PHE A 55 -4.76 2.42 14.42
N ALA A 56 -3.88 2.61 15.39
CA ALA A 56 -2.45 2.75 15.11
C ALA A 56 -1.84 1.53 14.40
N GLY A 57 -1.04 1.80 13.36
CA GLY A 57 -0.55 0.81 12.38
C GLY A 57 -1.56 0.48 11.27
N GLY A 58 -2.75 1.06 11.31
CA GLY A 58 -3.85 0.72 10.42
C GLY A 58 -3.68 1.20 8.99
N TYR A 59 -2.97 2.32 8.76
CA TYR A 59 -2.75 2.86 7.41
C TYR A 59 -1.95 1.89 6.53
N VAL A 60 -0.75 1.48 6.97
CA VAL A 60 0.11 0.57 6.20
C VAL A 60 -0.60 -0.78 5.99
N ASP A 61 -1.26 -1.30 7.03
CA ASP A 61 -2.05 -2.53 6.94
C ASP A 61 -3.18 -2.42 5.90
N HIS A 62 -3.89 -1.30 5.87
CA HIS A 62 -4.96 -1.04 4.90
C HIS A 62 -4.42 -1.00 3.47
N VAL A 63 -3.36 -0.22 3.23
CA VAL A 63 -2.76 -0.09 1.90
C VAL A 63 -2.27 -1.44 1.38
N LEU A 64 -1.58 -2.24 2.21
CA LEU A 64 -1.12 -3.58 1.83
C LEU A 64 -2.29 -4.49 1.41
N ARG A 65 -3.40 -4.48 2.15
CA ARG A 65 -4.59 -5.25 1.77
C ARG A 65 -5.23 -4.76 0.47
N VAL A 66 -5.25 -3.44 0.24
CA VAL A 66 -5.75 -2.87 -1.03
C VAL A 66 -4.89 -3.35 -2.20
N MET A 67 -3.56 -3.39 -2.06
CA MET A 67 -2.67 -3.96 -3.07
C MET A 67 -2.94 -5.44 -3.33
N ASP A 68 -3.10 -6.24 -2.27
CA ASP A 68 -3.40 -7.68 -2.37
C ASP A 68 -4.73 -7.92 -3.09
N CYS A 69 -5.77 -7.15 -2.76
CA CYS A 69 -7.07 -7.21 -3.42
C CYS A 69 -6.97 -6.79 -4.89
N ALA A 70 -6.23 -5.71 -5.20
CA ALA A 70 -6.05 -5.23 -6.57
C ALA A 70 -5.42 -6.30 -7.46
N LEU A 71 -4.33 -6.93 -7.00
CA LEU A 71 -3.66 -8.00 -7.74
C LEU A 71 -4.55 -9.25 -7.89
N THR A 72 -5.26 -9.63 -6.82
CA THR A 72 -6.20 -10.77 -6.86
C THR A 72 -7.31 -10.54 -7.89
N LEU A 73 -7.90 -9.35 -7.92
CA LEU A 73 -8.95 -9.01 -8.87
C LEU A 73 -8.42 -8.94 -10.30
N HIS A 74 -7.25 -8.31 -10.51
CA HIS A 74 -6.57 -8.27 -11.81
C HIS A 74 -6.39 -9.68 -12.39
N ASN A 75 -5.82 -10.60 -11.59
CA ASN A 75 -5.62 -12.00 -11.99
C ASN A 75 -6.94 -12.73 -12.24
N THR A 76 -7.96 -12.48 -11.41
CA THR A 76 -9.29 -13.08 -11.60
C THR A 76 -9.89 -12.68 -12.95
N TRP A 77 -9.89 -11.38 -13.26
CA TRP A 77 -10.41 -10.87 -14.52
C TRP A 77 -9.62 -11.38 -15.74
N MET A 78 -8.29 -11.45 -15.62
CA MET A 78 -7.43 -12.03 -16.66
C MET A 78 -7.80 -13.49 -16.96
N VAL A 79 -7.97 -14.33 -15.92
CA VAL A 79 -8.36 -15.74 -16.09
C VAL A 79 -9.77 -15.88 -16.65
N CYS A 80 -10.67 -14.94 -16.36
CA CYS A 80 -12.01 -14.89 -16.95
C CYS A 80 -12.03 -14.35 -18.39
N GLY A 81 -10.89 -14.00 -18.98
CA GLY A 81 -10.77 -13.56 -20.38
C GLY A 81 -11.00 -12.06 -20.61
N ALA A 82 -10.89 -11.22 -19.57
CA ALA A 82 -10.91 -9.77 -19.74
C ALA A 82 -9.66 -9.28 -20.51
N ASP A 83 -9.82 -8.20 -21.30
CA ASP A 83 -8.70 -7.51 -21.92
C ASP A 83 -7.95 -6.66 -20.88
N MET A 84 -6.69 -7.01 -20.64
CA MET A 84 -5.83 -6.38 -19.65
C MET A 84 -4.78 -5.46 -20.30
N SER A 85 -4.85 -5.21 -21.61
CA SER A 85 -3.84 -4.42 -22.35
C SER A 85 -3.86 -2.92 -22.04
N GLY A 86 -4.89 -2.43 -21.33
CA GLY A 86 -5.07 -1.01 -21.03
C GLY A 86 -4.17 -0.44 -19.94
N TYR A 87 -3.49 -1.28 -19.15
CA TYR A 87 -2.56 -0.86 -18.11
C TYR A 87 -1.60 -2.01 -17.72
N THR A 88 -0.51 -1.66 -17.06
CA THR A 88 0.47 -2.60 -16.52
C THR A 88 0.22 -2.90 -15.05
N GLU A 89 0.72 -4.03 -14.55
CA GLU A 89 0.68 -4.36 -13.12
C GLU A 89 1.37 -3.29 -12.27
N GLU A 90 2.47 -2.70 -12.76
CA GLU A 90 3.14 -1.56 -12.11
C GLU A 90 2.18 -0.38 -11.92
N GLU A 91 1.43 0.03 -12.96
CA GLU A 91 0.48 1.14 -12.86
C GLU A 91 -0.68 0.83 -11.89
N LEU A 92 -1.21 -0.39 -11.93
CA LEU A 92 -2.24 -0.84 -10.99
C LEU A 92 -1.76 -0.75 -9.54
N LEU A 93 -0.58 -1.32 -9.25
CA LEU A 93 -0.02 -1.33 -7.90
C LEU A 93 0.45 0.05 -7.47
N PHE A 94 0.90 0.90 -8.40
CA PHE A 94 1.22 2.28 -8.12
C PHE A 94 -0.02 3.05 -7.66
N ALA A 95 -1.14 2.90 -8.36
CA ALA A 95 -2.41 3.50 -7.95
C ALA A 95 -2.89 2.95 -6.59
N ALA A 96 -2.85 1.62 -6.41
CA ALA A 96 -3.28 0.97 -5.18
C ALA A 96 -2.45 1.37 -3.96
N MET A 97 -1.12 1.42 -4.08
CA MET A 97 -0.22 1.78 -2.98
C MET A 97 -0.41 3.23 -2.54
N HIS A 98 -0.66 4.15 -3.48
CA HIS A 98 -0.71 5.58 -3.19
C HIS A 98 -2.13 6.18 -3.12
N HIS A 99 -3.19 5.36 -3.23
CA HIS A 99 -4.58 5.84 -3.26
C HIS A 99 -4.97 6.74 -2.08
N ASP A 100 -4.35 6.50 -0.92
CA ASP A 100 -4.60 7.20 0.34
C ASP A 100 -3.41 8.07 0.80
N LEU A 101 -2.40 8.29 -0.05
CA LEU A 101 -1.18 9.03 0.30
C LEU A 101 -1.48 10.45 0.80
N GLY A 102 -2.56 11.07 0.31
CA GLY A 102 -3.00 12.40 0.76
C GLY A 102 -3.35 12.49 2.25
N LYS A 103 -3.54 11.36 2.95
CA LYS A 103 -3.77 11.31 4.41
C LYS A 103 -2.50 11.50 5.23
N VAL A 104 -1.32 11.35 4.61
CA VAL A 104 0.00 11.44 5.27
C VAL A 104 0.49 12.90 5.40
N GLY A 105 -0.01 13.78 4.52
CA GLY A 105 0.35 15.20 4.41
C GLY A 105 -0.08 16.04 5.60
#